data_AF-A0A182R2M6-F1
#
_entry.id   AF-A0A182R2M6-F1
#
_cell.length_a   1.000
_cell.length_b   1.000
_cell.length_c   1.000
_cell.angle_alpha   90.00
_cell.angle_beta   90.00
_cell.angle_gamma   90.00
#
_symmetry.space_group_name_H-M   'P 1'
#
loop_
_entity.id
_entity.type
_entity.pdbx_description
1 polymer ?
#
loop_
_entity_poly.entity_id
_entity_poly.type
_entity_poly.pdbx_seq_one_letter_code
_entity_poly.pdbx_strand_id
1 'polypeptide(L)'
;MKLMQKDKAGATGKETKNLKKKLKPGRKQKGKQKPKPKDSDESEDEGKPLKETRISDEPIPRKSKWTNKQRVLVLCARGINHRDRHLMRDLRTLMPHHRAEPKMERWKTLHVVNEMSEMKHCNKVMLFEGRRKLDLYMWLANVSVGPTVKFLIENIHTMGEMKLTGNCLRGSRPLLSFSEEFTKHAHLLLIKELLVQIFGVPNHHPKSQPFVDRVISFTYLDNRIWYRHFQILSEDGGLTEVGPRFVMNPIKIFSGSFGGDPIWENANYQSPAKHRQMLRKAASDKYLQKTKQKVNREVNAPKDTHKLTPYGDIFKDSVETRVKEVLKQEKRQPKENKERERIEKRQKLMKDRDAMRKLKLATGKAATAKKVNARNAMRNGRDAPKKASKGVKKGIQEYGGKKKTNKKGSDV
;
A
#
# COMPACT_ATOMS: atom_id res chain seq x y z
N MET A 1 -40.22 8.38 56.83
CA MET A 1 -40.22 8.00 58.26
C MET A 1 -40.63 6.54 58.38
N LYS A 2 -39.82 5.77 59.11
CA LYS A 2 -40.07 4.48 59.78
C LYS A 2 -40.51 3.23 58.98
N LEU A 3 -39.52 2.35 58.80
CA LEU A 3 -39.62 0.89 58.98
C LEU A 3 -40.46 0.52 60.23
N MET A 4 -41.03 -0.69 60.25
CA MET A 4 -40.84 -1.64 61.36
C MET A 4 -40.97 -3.10 60.91
N GLN A 5 -39.94 -3.86 61.27
CA GLN A 5 -39.83 -5.32 61.36
C GLN A 5 -40.53 -5.85 62.62
N LYS A 6 -40.83 -7.16 62.64
CA LYS A 6 -40.51 -8.16 63.69
C LYS A 6 -41.24 -9.47 63.33
N ASP A 7 -40.62 -10.63 63.10
CA ASP A 7 -39.68 -11.48 63.85
C ASP A 7 -40.32 -12.51 64.81
N LYS A 8 -39.76 -13.74 64.73
CA LYS A 8 -39.77 -14.92 65.64
C LYS A 8 -40.88 -15.96 65.42
N ALA A 9 -40.61 -17.22 65.02
CA ALA A 9 -39.69 -18.29 65.46
C ALA A 9 -40.24 -19.16 66.61
N GLY A 10 -40.24 -20.50 66.41
CA GLY A 10 -40.47 -21.50 67.46
C GLY A 10 -40.73 -22.90 66.90
N ALA A 11 -39.85 -23.86 67.20
CA ALA A 11 -39.81 -25.23 66.70
C ALA A 11 -39.99 -26.25 67.85
N THR A 12 -40.57 -27.43 67.55
CA THR A 12 -40.46 -28.75 68.24
C THR A 12 -41.31 -29.75 67.42
N GLY A 13 -41.03 -31.04 67.20
CA GLY A 13 -40.03 -31.97 67.70
C GLY A 13 -40.65 -33.35 68.00
N LYS A 14 -40.61 -34.28 67.03
CA LYS A 14 -40.60 -35.79 67.08
C LYS A 14 -41.61 -36.59 67.93
N GLU A 15 -42.17 -37.63 67.31
CA GLU A 15 -42.24 -38.98 67.90
C GLU A 15 -42.33 -40.11 66.83
N THR A 16 -41.71 -41.25 67.14
CA THR A 16 -41.50 -42.44 66.29
C THR A 16 -42.28 -43.64 66.81
N LYS A 17 -42.75 -44.56 65.94
CA LYS A 17 -42.64 -46.03 66.17
C LYS A 17 -42.99 -46.85 64.92
N ASN A 18 -42.16 -47.88 64.71
CA ASN A 18 -42.20 -48.92 63.67
C ASN A 18 -43.28 -49.99 63.94
N LEU A 19 -43.76 -50.66 62.87
CA LEU A 19 -43.99 -52.11 62.87
C LEU A 19 -43.99 -52.70 61.44
N LYS A 20 -43.25 -53.81 61.33
CA LYS A 20 -42.98 -54.74 60.20
C LYS A 20 -44.29 -55.42 59.74
N LYS A 21 -44.50 -56.11 58.60
CA LYS A 21 -43.69 -56.85 57.59
C LYS A 21 -44.71 -57.36 56.53
N LYS A 22 -44.35 -57.45 55.24
CA LYS A 22 -44.46 -58.67 54.39
C LYS A 22 -43.92 -58.43 52.96
N LEU A 23 -42.93 -59.25 52.62
CA LEU A 23 -42.22 -59.44 51.34
C LEU A 23 -43.06 -60.35 50.41
N LYS A 24 -43.11 -60.27 49.07
CA LYS A 24 -42.12 -60.50 47.96
C LYS A 24 -42.96 -60.54 46.63
N PRO A 25 -42.43 -60.79 45.40
CA PRO A 25 -41.12 -60.54 44.74
C PRO A 25 -41.29 -59.71 43.42
N GLY A 26 -40.33 -58.92 42.92
CA GLY A 26 -39.14 -59.34 42.16
C GLY A 26 -39.31 -59.21 40.62
N ARG A 27 -38.97 -58.07 40.00
CA ARG A 27 -38.70 -57.96 38.55
C ARG A 27 -37.41 -57.17 38.28
N LYS A 28 -36.50 -57.82 37.53
CA LYS A 28 -35.07 -57.49 37.37
C LYS A 28 -34.81 -56.18 36.62
N GLN A 29 -33.78 -55.47 37.07
CA GLN A 29 -33.15 -54.27 36.49
C GLN A 29 -32.45 -54.59 35.15
N LYS A 30 -32.57 -53.70 34.15
CA LYS A 30 -31.60 -53.57 33.06
C LYS A 30 -30.79 -52.29 33.27
N GLY A 31 -29.48 -52.44 33.42
CA GLY A 31 -28.53 -51.35 33.63
C GLY A 31 -28.37 -50.44 32.42
N LYS A 32 -28.26 -49.13 32.66
CA LYS A 32 -27.86 -48.13 31.67
C LYS A 32 -26.35 -48.23 31.42
N GLN A 33 -25.96 -48.65 30.22
CA GLN A 33 -24.58 -48.52 29.74
C GLN A 33 -24.37 -47.12 29.10
N LYS A 34 -23.26 -46.47 29.47
CA LYS A 34 -22.71 -45.27 28.81
C LYS A 34 -22.26 -45.62 27.39
N PRO A 35 -22.48 -44.78 26.36
CA PRO A 35 -21.84 -44.99 25.06
C PRO A 35 -20.39 -44.51 25.09
N LYS A 36 -19.47 -45.37 24.63
CA LYS A 36 -18.10 -45.00 24.19
C LYS A 36 -18.11 -44.62 22.70
N PRO A 37 -17.19 -43.75 22.25
CA PRO A 37 -17.12 -43.24 20.88
C PRO A 37 -16.61 -44.32 19.90
N LYS A 38 -17.18 -44.35 18.69
CA LYS A 38 -16.62 -45.08 17.56
C LYS A 38 -15.86 -44.09 16.68
N ASP A 39 -14.54 -44.18 16.71
CA ASP A 39 -13.67 -43.75 15.62
C ASP A 39 -13.70 -44.84 14.54
N SER A 40 -14.00 -44.44 13.31
CA SER A 40 -13.65 -45.12 12.03
C SER A 40 -14.20 -44.26 10.89
N ASP A 41 -13.50 -43.18 10.57
CA ASP A 41 -13.57 -42.55 9.25
C ASP A 41 -12.56 -43.30 8.36
N GLU A 42 -13.03 -44.33 7.67
CA GLU A 42 -12.35 -44.88 6.49
C GLU A 42 -13.05 -44.35 5.23
N SER A 43 -12.20 -43.97 4.28
CA SER A 43 -12.47 -43.29 3.03
C SER A 43 -13.37 -44.09 2.08
N GLU A 44 -14.60 -43.63 1.87
CA GLU A 44 -15.40 -43.95 0.68
C GLU A 44 -15.32 -42.77 -0.31
N ASP A 45 -14.26 -42.74 -1.12
CA ASP A 45 -14.19 -41.92 -2.34
C ASP A 45 -13.78 -42.82 -3.50
N GLU A 46 -14.63 -43.80 -3.80
CA GLU A 46 -14.59 -44.56 -5.05
C GLU A 46 -15.92 -44.32 -5.77
N GLY A 47 -15.81 -43.85 -7.02
CA GLY A 47 -16.87 -43.24 -7.80
C GLY A 47 -18.09 -44.14 -8.00
N LYS A 48 -19.23 -43.74 -7.39
CA LYS A 48 -20.53 -44.32 -7.73
C LYS A 48 -20.92 -43.85 -9.15
N PRO A 49 -21.30 -44.75 -10.07
CA PRO A 49 -21.72 -44.35 -11.41
C PRO A 49 -22.96 -43.45 -11.33
N LEU A 50 -22.96 -42.36 -12.10
CA LEU A 50 -24.12 -41.47 -12.21
C LEU A 50 -25.27 -42.25 -12.85
N LYS A 51 -26.47 -42.15 -12.28
CA LYS A 51 -27.68 -42.77 -12.84
C LYS A 51 -27.95 -42.22 -14.25
N GLU A 52 -28.23 -43.10 -15.20
CA GLU A 52 -28.36 -42.78 -16.64
C GLU A 52 -29.58 -41.91 -16.99
N THR A 53 -30.60 -41.85 -16.14
CA THR A 53 -31.80 -41.05 -16.41
C THR A 53 -32.10 -40.14 -15.22
N ARG A 54 -32.01 -38.84 -15.46
CA ARG A 54 -32.38 -37.80 -14.51
C ARG A 54 -33.85 -37.45 -14.71
N ILE A 55 -34.67 -37.69 -13.70
CA ILE A 55 -36.06 -37.22 -13.67
C ILE A 55 -36.04 -35.72 -13.40
N SER A 56 -36.70 -34.92 -14.25
CA SER A 56 -36.63 -33.45 -14.25
C SER A 56 -37.11 -32.81 -12.93
N ASP A 57 -37.98 -33.50 -12.18
CA ASP A 57 -38.64 -33.01 -10.95
C ASP A 57 -37.92 -33.38 -9.65
N GLU A 58 -36.81 -34.14 -9.68
CA GLU A 58 -36.05 -34.40 -8.44
C GLU A 58 -35.30 -33.14 -7.99
N PRO A 59 -35.53 -32.63 -6.76
CA PRO A 59 -34.79 -31.50 -6.24
C PRO A 59 -33.32 -31.86 -6.15
N ILE A 60 -32.47 -31.04 -6.77
CA ILE A 60 -31.01 -31.23 -6.80
C ILE A 60 -30.52 -31.51 -5.38
N PRO A 61 -29.83 -32.65 -5.12
CA PRO A 61 -29.39 -33.00 -3.79
C PRO A 61 -28.48 -31.89 -3.25
N ARG A 62 -28.94 -31.21 -2.19
CA ARG A 62 -28.15 -30.16 -1.53
C ARG A 62 -26.92 -30.83 -0.93
N LYS A 63 -25.74 -30.50 -1.44
CA LYS A 63 -24.46 -30.95 -0.87
C LYS A 63 -24.39 -30.48 0.58
N SER A 64 -24.59 -31.38 1.54
CA SER A 64 -24.59 -31.05 2.98
C SER A 64 -23.20 -30.65 3.51
N LYS A 65 -22.15 -30.98 2.75
CA LYS A 65 -20.77 -30.81 3.17
C LYS A 65 -20.20 -29.46 2.70
N TRP A 66 -19.55 -28.77 3.62
CA TRP A 66 -18.74 -27.57 3.35
C TRP A 66 -17.52 -27.95 2.50
N THR A 67 -17.68 -27.88 1.18
CA THR A 67 -16.67 -28.27 0.18
C THR A 67 -15.61 -27.19 -0.02
N ASN A 68 -16.01 -25.92 -0.12
CA ASN A 68 -15.09 -24.80 -0.33
C ASN A 68 -14.61 -24.19 1.01
N LYS A 69 -13.57 -24.77 1.61
CA LYS A 69 -13.01 -24.29 2.89
C LYS A 69 -12.13 -23.06 2.73
N GLN A 70 -12.71 -21.91 2.39
CA GLN A 70 -11.98 -20.64 2.34
C GLN A 70 -11.87 -20.03 3.73
N ARG A 71 -10.67 -19.54 4.06
CA ARG A 71 -10.37 -18.79 5.29
C ARG A 71 -9.52 -17.59 4.91
N VAL A 72 -9.97 -16.40 5.29
CA VAL A 72 -9.33 -15.13 4.95
C VAL A 72 -8.70 -14.55 6.20
N LEU A 73 -7.39 -14.38 6.20
CA LEU A 73 -6.67 -13.69 7.26
C LEU A 73 -6.77 -12.18 7.06
N VAL A 74 -7.29 -11.45 8.06
CA VAL A 74 -7.41 -9.99 8.02
C VAL A 74 -6.40 -9.35 8.96
N LEU A 75 -5.30 -8.89 8.38
CA LEU A 75 -4.15 -8.31 9.05
C LEU A 75 -4.09 -6.80 8.91
N CYS A 76 -3.43 -6.13 9.85
CA CYS A 76 -3.02 -4.76 9.66
C CYS A 76 -1.59 -4.50 10.16
N ALA A 77 -0.88 -3.65 9.46
CA ALA A 77 0.43 -3.15 9.87
C ALA A 77 0.26 -1.97 10.85
N ARG A 78 1.28 -1.74 11.68
CA ARG A 78 1.34 -0.53 12.51
C ARG A 78 1.30 0.75 11.66
N GLY A 79 0.53 1.76 12.08
CA GLY A 79 0.44 3.07 11.42
C GLY A 79 -0.80 3.31 10.56
N ILE A 80 -1.83 2.47 10.69
CA ILE A 80 -3.18 2.69 10.15
C ILE A 80 -3.91 3.85 10.87
N ASN A 81 -4.76 4.57 10.15
CA ASN A 81 -5.58 5.65 10.68
C ASN A 81 -6.76 5.13 11.52
N HIS A 82 -7.48 6.02 12.21
CA HIS A 82 -8.72 5.70 12.89
C HIS A 82 -9.82 5.23 11.92
N ARG A 83 -9.99 5.92 10.79
CA ARG A 83 -10.95 5.54 9.74
C ARG A 83 -10.67 4.14 9.19
N ASP A 84 -9.41 3.86 8.85
CA ASP A 84 -8.97 2.56 8.32
C ASP A 84 -9.24 1.42 9.31
N ARG A 85 -9.14 1.68 10.62
CA ARG A 85 -9.48 0.69 11.65
C ARG A 85 -10.95 0.33 11.64
N HIS A 86 -11.82 1.31 11.42
CA HIS A 86 -13.26 1.08 11.29
C HIS A 86 -13.57 0.33 10.00
N LEU A 87 -12.97 0.72 8.86
CA LEU A 87 -13.10 -0.04 7.60
C LEU A 87 -12.72 -1.53 7.78
N MET A 88 -11.60 -1.79 8.46
CA MET A 88 -11.15 -3.16 8.75
C MET A 88 -12.16 -3.91 9.63
N ARG A 89 -12.77 -3.26 10.63
CA ARG A 89 -13.81 -3.86 11.47
C ARG A 89 -15.08 -4.14 10.68
N ASP A 90 -15.51 -3.22 9.82
CA ASP A 90 -16.67 -3.38 8.96
C ASP A 90 -16.49 -4.62 8.06
N LEU A 91 -15.32 -4.76 7.41
CA LEU A 91 -14.99 -5.91 6.58
C LEU A 91 -14.94 -7.24 7.36
N ARG A 92 -14.47 -7.22 8.62
CA ARG A 92 -14.51 -8.39 9.51
C ARG A 92 -15.95 -8.77 9.88
N THR A 93 -16.81 -7.79 10.15
CA THR A 93 -18.23 -8.05 10.43
C THR A 93 -18.97 -8.57 9.20
N LEU A 94 -18.58 -8.12 8.00
CA LEU A 94 -19.16 -8.60 6.76
C LEU A 94 -18.76 -10.06 6.46
N MET A 95 -17.48 -10.42 6.57
CA MET A 95 -17.01 -11.76 6.16
C MET A 95 -16.99 -12.76 7.33
N PRO A 96 -17.82 -13.81 7.38
CA PRO A 96 -17.86 -14.75 8.50
C PRO A 96 -16.65 -15.71 8.54
N HIS A 97 -16.00 -15.94 7.41
CA HIS A 97 -14.81 -16.79 7.23
C HIS A 97 -13.50 -16.03 7.50
N HIS A 98 -13.58 -14.83 8.07
CA HIS A 98 -12.40 -14.07 8.46
C HIS A 98 -11.71 -14.66 9.71
N ARG A 99 -10.40 -14.52 9.76
CA ARG A 99 -9.58 -14.69 10.97
C ARG A 99 -8.85 -13.39 11.24
N ALA A 100 -9.02 -12.87 12.45
CA ALA A 100 -8.39 -11.64 12.87
C ALA A 100 -7.08 -11.95 13.61
N GLU A 101 -6.02 -11.22 13.27
CA GLU A 101 -4.77 -11.22 14.02
C GLU A 101 -4.50 -9.86 14.67
N PRO A 102 -3.61 -9.83 15.68
CA PRO A 102 -2.99 -8.61 16.16
C PRO A 102 -2.20 -7.90 15.04
N LYS A 103 -1.86 -6.64 15.31
CA LYS A 103 -1.17 -5.80 14.33
C LYS A 103 0.27 -6.27 14.17
N MET A 104 0.70 -6.49 12.93
CA MET A 104 2.09 -6.83 12.65
C MET A 104 2.99 -5.58 12.70
N GLU A 105 4.27 -5.80 13.00
CA GLU A 105 5.30 -4.78 12.84
C GLU A 105 5.67 -4.60 11.38
N ARG A 106 6.09 -3.38 11.04
CA ARG A 106 6.51 -3.08 9.67
C ARG A 106 7.94 -3.59 9.49
N TRP A 107 8.06 -4.83 9.02
CA TRP A 107 9.34 -5.37 8.57
C TRP A 107 9.66 -4.97 7.14
N LYS A 108 10.92 -5.15 6.74
CA LYS A 108 11.38 -4.95 5.36
C LYS A 108 10.82 -6.00 4.39
N THR A 109 10.54 -7.21 4.89
CA THR A 109 10.07 -8.34 4.10
C THR A 109 8.66 -8.73 4.54
N LEU A 110 7.75 -8.91 3.59
CA LEU A 110 6.36 -9.28 3.86
C LEU A 110 6.14 -10.81 3.95
N HIS A 111 7.21 -11.61 3.89
CA HIS A 111 7.15 -13.07 3.95
C HIS A 111 6.60 -13.61 5.27
N VAL A 112 6.80 -12.87 6.37
CA VAL A 112 6.23 -13.17 7.70
C VAL A 112 4.71 -13.34 7.65
N VAL A 113 4.05 -12.70 6.68
CA VAL A 113 2.61 -12.82 6.48
C VAL A 113 2.20 -14.24 6.07
N ASN A 114 3.03 -14.92 5.28
CA ASN A 114 2.78 -16.30 4.85
C ASN A 114 2.85 -17.26 6.05
N GLU A 115 3.86 -17.10 6.90
CA GLU A 115 4.01 -17.87 8.15
C GLU A 115 2.81 -17.67 9.08
N MET A 116 2.35 -16.41 9.25
CA MET A 116 1.15 -16.10 10.04
C MET A 116 -0.11 -16.77 9.49
N SER A 117 -0.27 -16.80 8.15
CA SER A 117 -1.40 -17.50 7.55
C SER A 117 -1.31 -19.01 7.66
N GLU A 118 -0.12 -19.60 7.62
CA GLU A 118 0.07 -21.03 7.80
C GLU A 118 -0.28 -21.46 9.23
N MET A 119 0.21 -20.73 10.24
CA MET A 119 -0.12 -20.96 11.65
C MET A 119 -1.64 -20.90 11.94
N LYS A 120 -2.40 -20.13 11.16
CA LYS A 120 -3.86 -20.00 11.28
C LYS A 120 -4.64 -20.80 10.24
N HIS A 121 -3.96 -21.58 9.40
CA HIS A 121 -4.55 -22.33 8.29
C HIS A 121 -5.48 -21.45 7.43
N CYS A 122 -4.97 -20.29 7.01
CA CYS A 122 -5.68 -19.35 6.14
C CYS A 122 -5.15 -19.48 4.71
N ASN A 123 -6.07 -19.60 3.75
CA ASN A 123 -5.71 -19.75 2.34
C ASN A 123 -5.45 -18.39 1.68
N LYS A 124 -6.14 -17.36 2.17
CA LYS A 124 -6.14 -16.01 1.62
C LYS A 124 -5.76 -15.00 2.69
N VAL A 125 -5.12 -13.92 2.28
CA VAL A 125 -4.74 -12.83 3.16
C VAL A 125 -5.20 -11.49 2.61
N MET A 126 -5.75 -10.69 3.50
CA MET A 126 -6.01 -9.26 3.31
C MET A 126 -5.18 -8.48 4.33
N LEU A 127 -4.18 -7.75 3.86
CA LEU A 127 -3.29 -6.95 4.69
C LEU A 127 -3.51 -5.46 4.45
N PHE A 128 -3.82 -4.73 5.52
CA PHE A 128 -3.87 -3.27 5.53
C PHE A 128 -2.51 -2.67 5.92
N GLU A 129 -1.87 -1.98 4.99
CA GLU A 129 -0.63 -1.25 5.22
C GLU A 129 -0.90 0.27 5.24
N GLY A 130 -0.97 0.85 6.43
CA GLY A 130 -1.02 2.30 6.58
C GLY A 130 0.37 2.94 6.40
N ARG A 131 0.47 4.02 5.62
CA ARG A 131 1.70 4.84 5.51
C ARG A 131 1.44 6.27 5.95
N ARG A 132 2.35 6.80 6.79
CA ARG A 132 2.28 8.15 7.36
C ARG A 132 0.94 8.47 8.06
N LYS A 133 0.15 7.44 8.43
CA LYS A 133 -1.22 7.55 8.95
C LYS A 133 -2.21 8.29 8.03
N LEU A 134 -1.86 8.42 6.74
CA LEU A 134 -2.64 9.18 5.74
C LEU A 134 -3.04 8.30 4.56
N ASP A 135 -2.10 7.51 4.05
CA ASP A 135 -2.32 6.68 2.86
C ASP A 135 -2.57 5.23 3.32
N LEU A 136 -3.59 4.60 2.76
CA LEU A 136 -3.91 3.19 3.03
C LEU A 136 -3.63 2.35 1.79
N TYR A 137 -2.79 1.33 1.96
CA TYR A 137 -2.59 0.29 0.97
C TYR A 137 -3.25 -0.99 1.44
N MET A 138 -3.83 -1.74 0.51
CA MET A 138 -4.37 -3.05 0.78
C MET A 138 -3.71 -4.07 -0.13
N TRP A 139 -3.24 -5.14 0.48
CA TRP A 139 -2.68 -6.27 -0.22
C TRP A 139 -3.66 -7.43 -0.11
N LEU A 140 -4.00 -7.99 -1.26
CA LEU A 140 -4.80 -9.20 -1.33
C LEU A 140 -3.95 -10.30 -1.95
N ALA A 141 -3.81 -11.42 -1.26
CA ALA A 141 -2.92 -12.50 -1.69
C ALA A 141 -3.53 -13.88 -1.46
N ASN A 142 -3.12 -14.81 -2.31
CA ASN A 142 -3.26 -16.24 -2.07
C ASN A 142 -1.95 -16.80 -1.51
N VAL A 143 -2.02 -17.42 -0.33
CA VAL A 143 -0.84 -17.71 0.51
C VAL A 143 0.08 -18.75 -0.11
N SER A 144 -0.48 -19.81 -0.71
CA SER A 144 0.30 -20.97 -1.13
C SER A 144 1.24 -20.67 -2.31
N VAL A 145 0.69 -20.12 -3.40
CA VAL A 145 1.42 -19.93 -4.67
C VAL A 145 1.53 -18.46 -5.07
N GLY A 146 0.72 -17.57 -4.48
CA GLY A 146 0.35 -16.29 -5.11
C GLY A 146 -0.90 -16.46 -6.00
N PRO A 147 -1.36 -15.41 -6.69
CA PRO A 147 -0.74 -14.09 -6.87
C PRO A 147 -1.03 -13.13 -5.71
N THR A 148 -0.30 -12.01 -5.69
CA THR A 148 -0.56 -10.90 -4.77
C THR A 148 -0.89 -9.62 -5.54
N VAL A 149 -1.98 -8.96 -5.17
CA VAL A 149 -2.35 -7.67 -5.75
C VAL A 149 -2.24 -6.59 -4.70
N LYS A 150 -1.56 -5.50 -5.06
CA LYS A 150 -1.45 -4.29 -4.23
C LYS A 150 -2.39 -3.21 -4.75
N PHE A 151 -3.24 -2.70 -3.86
CA PHE A 151 -4.14 -1.59 -4.11
C PHE A 151 -3.78 -0.38 -3.25
N LEU A 152 -3.97 0.82 -3.79
CA LEU A 152 -4.15 2.02 -3.00
C LEU A 152 -5.66 2.17 -2.73
N ILE A 153 -6.04 2.33 -1.47
CA ILE A 153 -7.44 2.59 -1.11
C ILE A 153 -7.65 4.10 -1.01
N GLU A 154 -8.67 4.58 -1.72
CA GLU A 154 -9.10 5.97 -1.76
C GLU A 154 -10.59 6.07 -1.40
N ASN A 155 -11.07 7.28 -1.07
CA ASN A 155 -12.47 7.59 -0.79
C ASN A 155 -13.15 6.61 0.18
N ILE A 156 -12.49 6.36 1.32
CA ILE A 156 -13.00 5.48 2.37
C ILE A 156 -14.15 6.17 3.10
N HIS A 157 -15.30 5.52 3.11
CA HIS A 157 -16.46 5.83 3.95
C HIS A 157 -16.86 4.56 4.69
N THR A 158 -16.79 4.59 6.00
CA THR A 158 -17.13 3.45 6.86
C THR A 158 -18.64 3.39 7.09
N MET A 159 -19.14 2.24 7.55
CA MET A 159 -20.57 2.07 7.84
C MET A 159 -21.08 3.08 8.88
N GLY A 160 -20.23 3.46 9.85
CA GLY A 160 -20.60 4.40 10.91
C GLY A 160 -20.48 5.88 10.54
N GLU A 161 -19.76 6.23 9.48
CA GLU A 161 -19.58 7.62 9.05
C GLU A 161 -20.71 8.08 8.11
N MET A 162 -21.28 7.17 7.32
CA MET A 162 -22.32 7.48 6.35
C MET A 162 -23.70 7.23 6.98
N LYS A 163 -24.62 8.20 6.87
CA LYS A 163 -26.02 8.07 7.31
C LYS A 163 -26.83 7.21 6.34
N LEU A 164 -26.30 6.04 6.02
CA LEU A 164 -27.00 5.08 5.20
C LEU A 164 -28.11 4.41 5.99
N THR A 165 -29.23 4.16 5.32
CA THR A 165 -30.43 3.57 5.89
C THR A 165 -30.45 2.06 5.81
N GLY A 166 -29.58 1.46 5.00
CA GLY A 166 -29.52 0.01 4.81
C GLY A 166 -28.90 -0.72 6.00
N ASN A 167 -29.41 -1.91 6.28
CA ASN A 167 -28.87 -2.87 7.24
C ASN A 167 -28.65 -4.22 6.54
N CYS A 168 -27.80 -5.09 7.07
CA CYS A 168 -27.74 -6.45 6.54
C CYS A 168 -27.42 -7.47 7.62
N LEU A 169 -27.88 -8.71 7.42
CA LEU A 169 -27.54 -9.82 8.28
C LEU A 169 -26.02 -10.06 8.30
N ARG A 170 -25.46 -10.11 9.50
CA ARG A 170 -24.03 -10.41 9.70
C ARG A 170 -23.75 -11.84 9.28
N GLY A 171 -22.77 -12.01 8.39
CA GLY A 171 -22.39 -13.32 7.88
C GLY A 171 -23.34 -13.91 6.83
N SER A 172 -24.32 -13.16 6.31
CA SER A 172 -25.09 -13.60 5.14
C SER A 172 -24.20 -13.75 3.91
N ARG A 173 -24.63 -14.59 2.97
CA ARG A 173 -23.87 -14.81 1.73
C ARG A 173 -24.14 -13.65 0.77
N PRO A 174 -23.13 -12.87 0.36
CA PRO A 174 -23.35 -11.77 -0.56
C PRO A 174 -23.45 -12.27 -2.01
N LEU A 175 -24.26 -11.59 -2.82
CA LEU A 175 -24.13 -11.65 -4.27
C LEU A 175 -23.00 -10.73 -4.69
N LEU A 176 -22.12 -11.19 -5.57
CA LEU A 176 -21.03 -10.38 -6.11
C LEU A 176 -21.39 -9.96 -7.53
N SER A 177 -21.61 -8.66 -7.71
CA SER A 177 -21.84 -8.05 -9.02
C SER A 177 -20.53 -7.45 -9.53
N PHE A 178 -20.16 -7.79 -10.77
CA PHE A 178 -18.98 -7.26 -11.45
C PHE A 178 -19.42 -6.58 -12.73
N SER A 179 -18.83 -5.44 -13.03
CA SER A 179 -19.02 -4.77 -14.32
C SER A 179 -18.33 -5.54 -15.46
N GLU A 180 -18.77 -5.31 -16.70
CA GLU A 180 -18.33 -6.06 -17.88
C GLU A 180 -16.84 -5.89 -18.18
N GLU A 181 -16.25 -4.76 -17.79
CA GLU A 181 -14.83 -4.44 -18.02
C GLU A 181 -13.89 -5.45 -17.36
N PHE A 182 -14.32 -6.12 -16.29
CA PHE A 182 -13.53 -7.16 -15.64
C PHE A 182 -13.27 -8.39 -16.52
N THR A 183 -14.10 -8.61 -17.54
CA THR A 183 -13.91 -9.69 -18.52
C THR A 183 -13.03 -9.24 -19.70
N LYS A 184 -12.98 -7.93 -19.99
CA LYS A 184 -12.25 -7.37 -21.13
C LYS A 184 -10.73 -7.37 -20.94
N HIS A 185 -10.25 -7.10 -19.72
CA HIS A 185 -8.82 -7.00 -19.44
C HIS A 185 -8.31 -8.19 -18.60
N ALA A 186 -7.23 -8.83 -19.04
CA ALA A 186 -6.65 -10.01 -18.38
C ALA A 186 -6.24 -9.75 -16.91
N HIS A 187 -5.67 -8.58 -16.61
CA HIS A 187 -5.30 -8.22 -15.24
C HIS A 187 -6.54 -8.02 -14.34
N LEU A 188 -7.66 -7.55 -14.89
CA LEU A 188 -8.92 -7.44 -14.15
C LEU A 188 -9.58 -8.80 -13.97
N LEU A 189 -9.46 -9.72 -14.92
CA LEU A 189 -9.95 -11.09 -14.79
C LEU A 189 -9.29 -11.80 -13.59
N LEU A 190 -7.98 -11.64 -13.44
CA LEU A 190 -7.23 -12.15 -12.28
C LEU A 190 -7.71 -11.51 -10.97
N ILE A 191 -7.90 -10.19 -10.97
CA ILE A 191 -8.41 -9.46 -9.80
C ILE A 191 -9.84 -9.91 -9.46
N LYS A 192 -10.71 -10.12 -10.46
CA LYS A 192 -12.08 -10.61 -10.29
C LYS A 192 -12.06 -11.95 -9.58
N GLU A 193 -11.28 -12.91 -10.06
CA GLU A 193 -11.19 -14.23 -9.43
C GLU A 193 -10.70 -14.14 -7.98
N LEU A 194 -9.69 -13.30 -7.73
CA LEU A 194 -9.16 -13.10 -6.39
C LEU A 194 -10.18 -12.42 -5.45
N LEU A 195 -10.95 -11.45 -5.94
CA LEU A 195 -12.03 -10.80 -5.19
C LEU A 195 -13.19 -11.75 -4.91
N VAL A 196 -13.56 -12.60 -5.86
CA VAL A 196 -14.59 -13.65 -5.68
C VAL A 196 -14.20 -14.57 -4.53
N GLN A 197 -12.94 -15.01 -4.48
CA GLN A 197 -12.47 -15.92 -3.43
C GLN A 197 -12.31 -15.25 -2.05
N ILE A 198 -12.15 -13.94 -1.98
CA ILE A 198 -11.98 -13.22 -0.70
C ILE A 198 -13.32 -12.76 -0.14
N PHE A 199 -14.12 -12.06 -0.95
CA PHE A 199 -15.41 -11.50 -0.54
C PHE A 199 -16.56 -12.51 -0.63
N GLY A 200 -16.40 -13.57 -1.41
CA GLY A 200 -17.34 -14.68 -1.45
C GLY A 200 -17.37 -15.44 -0.13
N VAL A 201 -18.58 -15.70 0.37
CA VAL A 201 -18.77 -16.53 1.57
C VAL A 201 -19.08 -17.96 1.13
N PRO A 202 -18.27 -18.96 1.55
CA PRO A 202 -18.52 -20.35 1.21
C PRO A 202 -19.92 -20.82 1.62
N ASN A 203 -20.52 -21.67 0.79
CA ASN A 203 -21.79 -22.30 1.15
C ASN A 203 -21.58 -23.25 2.35
N HIS A 204 -22.55 -23.25 3.27
CA HIS A 204 -22.52 -24.04 4.51
C HIS A 204 -21.33 -23.74 5.44
N HIS A 205 -20.83 -22.50 5.43
CA HIS A 205 -19.88 -22.07 6.46
C HIS A 205 -20.58 -22.07 7.84
N PRO A 206 -19.94 -22.53 8.93
CA PRO A 206 -20.61 -22.67 10.24
C PRO A 206 -21.22 -21.38 10.79
N LYS A 207 -20.69 -20.23 10.38
CA LYS A 207 -21.17 -18.90 10.77
C LYS A 207 -21.98 -18.19 9.67
N SER A 208 -22.18 -18.82 8.51
CA SER A 208 -22.95 -18.18 7.43
C SER A 208 -24.44 -18.34 7.68
N GLN A 209 -25.18 -17.26 7.46
CA GLN A 209 -26.64 -17.32 7.44
C GLN A 209 -27.13 -17.88 6.09
N PRO A 210 -28.28 -18.59 6.07
CA PRO A 210 -28.79 -19.23 4.86
C PRO A 210 -29.33 -18.21 3.83
N PHE A 211 -29.84 -17.06 4.30
CA PHE A 211 -30.45 -16.04 3.46
C PHE A 211 -29.43 -15.17 2.73
N VAL A 212 -29.83 -14.72 1.54
CA VAL A 212 -29.09 -13.77 0.71
C VAL A 212 -29.78 -12.42 0.85
N ASP A 213 -29.15 -11.52 1.59
CA ASP A 213 -29.74 -10.23 1.99
C ASP A 213 -28.98 -9.03 1.40
N ARG A 214 -27.83 -9.28 0.76
CA ARG A 214 -26.91 -8.20 0.36
C ARG A 214 -26.17 -8.49 -0.93
N VAL A 215 -25.82 -7.41 -1.60
CA VAL A 215 -25.06 -7.39 -2.86
C VAL A 215 -23.81 -6.53 -2.67
N ILE A 216 -22.67 -7.06 -3.07
CA ILE A 216 -21.43 -6.31 -3.20
C ILE A 216 -21.22 -6.04 -4.69
N SER A 217 -21.10 -4.77 -5.05
CA SER A 217 -20.87 -4.33 -6.43
C SER A 217 -19.43 -3.86 -6.60
N PHE A 218 -18.77 -4.39 -7.63
CA PHE A 218 -17.47 -3.95 -8.11
C PHE A 218 -17.64 -3.33 -9.50
N THR A 219 -17.46 -2.02 -9.56
CA THR A 219 -17.57 -1.27 -10.83
C THR A 219 -16.21 -0.71 -11.21
N TYR A 220 -15.76 -0.97 -12.44
CA TYR A 220 -14.51 -0.42 -12.95
C TYR A 220 -14.76 0.89 -13.70
N LEU A 221 -14.26 2.01 -13.16
CA LEU A 221 -14.39 3.34 -13.75
C LEU A 221 -13.09 4.12 -13.51
N ASP A 222 -12.62 4.86 -14.51
CA ASP A 222 -11.40 5.69 -14.46
C ASP A 222 -10.15 4.93 -13.96
N ASN A 223 -9.98 3.70 -14.43
CA ASN A 223 -8.91 2.80 -14.03
C ASN A 223 -8.90 2.45 -12.52
N ARG A 224 -10.04 2.64 -11.85
CA ARG A 224 -10.23 2.33 -10.43
C ARG A 224 -11.43 1.41 -10.25
N ILE A 225 -11.38 0.61 -9.20
CA ILE A 225 -12.46 -0.30 -8.83
C ILE A 225 -13.24 0.32 -7.68
N TRP A 226 -14.50 0.59 -7.91
CA TRP A 226 -15.42 1.10 -6.91
C TRP A 226 -16.05 -0.06 -6.16
N TYR A 227 -15.89 -0.10 -4.84
CA TYR A 227 -16.58 -1.03 -3.97
C TYR A 227 -17.83 -0.36 -3.40
N ARG A 228 -18.98 -0.97 -3.61
CA ARG A 228 -20.25 -0.59 -2.98
C ARG A 228 -20.96 -1.81 -2.40
N HIS A 229 -21.71 -1.57 -1.35
CA HIS A 229 -22.40 -2.63 -0.61
C HIS A 229 -23.86 -2.21 -0.37
N PHE A 230 -24.78 -3.04 -0.85
CA PHE A 230 -26.21 -2.81 -0.88
C PHE A 230 -26.94 -3.93 -0.14
N GLN A 231 -28.04 -3.56 0.52
CA GLN A 231 -29.07 -4.46 1.04
C GLN A 231 -30.12 -4.68 -0.04
N ILE A 232 -30.65 -5.90 -0.12
CA ILE A 232 -31.83 -6.25 -0.90
C ILE A 232 -33.05 -6.00 -0.02
N LEU A 233 -33.87 -5.01 -0.37
CA LEU A 233 -35.01 -4.60 0.47
C LEU A 233 -36.29 -5.39 0.14
N SER A 234 -36.51 -5.63 -1.16
CA SER A 234 -37.75 -6.23 -1.68
C SER A 234 -37.40 -7.25 -2.76
N GLU A 235 -38.29 -8.23 -2.97
CA GLU A 235 -38.15 -9.24 -4.02
C GLU A 235 -38.15 -8.61 -5.43
N ASP A 236 -38.75 -7.42 -5.58
CA ASP A 236 -38.77 -6.61 -6.81
C ASP A 236 -37.41 -5.98 -7.18
N GLY A 237 -36.35 -6.20 -6.38
CA GLY A 237 -34.99 -5.75 -6.68
C GLY A 237 -34.64 -4.35 -6.17
N GLY A 238 -35.41 -3.80 -5.23
CA GLY A 238 -35.06 -2.55 -4.53
C GLY A 238 -33.76 -2.69 -3.74
N LEU A 239 -32.75 -1.85 -4.03
CA LEU A 239 -31.45 -1.87 -3.36
C LEU A 239 -31.26 -0.61 -2.51
N THR A 240 -30.85 -0.80 -1.25
CA THR A 240 -30.49 0.30 -0.35
C THR A 240 -29.01 0.21 0.02
N GLU A 241 -28.26 1.30 -0.04
CA GLU A 241 -26.84 1.29 0.36
C GLU A 241 -26.68 1.03 1.87
N VAL A 242 -25.73 0.16 2.26
CA VAL A 242 -25.35 -0.16 3.66
C VAL A 242 -23.94 0.34 4.00
N GLY A 243 -23.01 0.25 3.05
CA GLY A 243 -21.59 0.56 3.26
C GLY A 243 -20.78 -0.65 3.77
N PRO A 244 -19.44 -0.57 3.84
CA PRO A 244 -18.59 0.59 3.56
C PRO A 244 -18.48 0.89 2.06
N ARG A 245 -18.06 2.11 1.72
CA ARG A 245 -17.71 2.53 0.36
C ARG A 245 -16.23 2.84 0.31
N PHE A 246 -15.55 2.35 -0.70
CA PHE A 246 -14.16 2.72 -0.96
C PHE A 246 -13.81 2.46 -2.42
N VAL A 247 -12.72 3.06 -2.85
CA VAL A 247 -12.19 2.92 -4.20
C VAL A 247 -10.83 2.24 -4.10
N MET A 248 -10.63 1.21 -4.90
CA MET A 248 -9.37 0.49 -5.01
C MET A 248 -8.69 0.87 -6.32
N ASN A 249 -7.51 1.48 -6.21
CA ASN A 249 -6.66 1.77 -7.35
C ASN A 249 -5.56 0.69 -7.45
N PRO A 250 -5.59 -0.20 -8.46
CA PRO A 250 -4.60 -1.26 -8.61
C PRO A 250 -3.21 -0.69 -8.93
N ILE A 251 -2.20 -1.10 -8.17
CA ILE A 251 -0.81 -0.60 -8.30
C ILE A 251 0.03 -1.59 -9.10
N LYS A 252 0.18 -2.80 -8.54
CA LYS A 252 1.04 -3.87 -9.07
C LYS A 252 0.43 -5.21 -8.71
N ILE A 253 0.66 -6.19 -9.58
CA ILE A 253 0.37 -7.59 -9.35
C ILE A 253 1.70 -8.34 -9.34
N PHE A 254 1.90 -9.17 -8.32
CA PHE A 254 3.06 -10.03 -8.15
C PHE A 254 2.69 -11.48 -8.41
N SER A 255 3.62 -12.24 -8.98
CA SER A 255 3.42 -13.67 -9.24
C SER A 255 3.26 -14.49 -7.95
N GLY A 256 4.05 -14.18 -6.91
CA GLY A 256 4.07 -14.92 -5.65
C GLY A 256 3.23 -14.32 -4.53
N SER A 257 3.16 -15.03 -3.41
CA SER A 257 2.56 -14.52 -2.16
C SER A 257 3.54 -13.59 -1.43
N PHE A 258 3.22 -12.29 -1.40
CA PHE A 258 4.04 -11.23 -0.77
C PHE A 258 5.51 -11.21 -1.22
N GLY A 259 5.76 -11.66 -2.45
CA GLY A 259 7.07 -11.76 -3.08
C GLY A 259 6.93 -12.14 -4.56
N GLY A 260 8.06 -12.39 -5.22
CA GLY A 260 8.11 -12.67 -6.65
C GLY A 260 8.12 -11.41 -7.52
N ASP A 261 8.31 -11.63 -8.82
CA ASP A 261 8.41 -10.55 -9.80
C ASP A 261 7.06 -9.90 -10.09
N PRO A 262 7.03 -8.58 -10.35
CA PRO A 262 5.81 -7.90 -10.76
C PRO A 262 5.42 -8.32 -12.17
N ILE A 263 4.32 -9.05 -12.31
CA ILE A 263 3.77 -9.48 -13.61
C ILE A 263 2.98 -8.36 -14.31
N TRP A 264 2.47 -7.40 -13.54
CA TRP A 264 1.76 -6.25 -14.09
C TRP A 264 1.95 -5.03 -13.19
N GLU A 265 2.08 -3.86 -13.82
CA GLU A 265 2.17 -2.57 -13.16
C GLU A 265 1.26 -1.56 -13.85
N ASN A 266 0.53 -0.79 -13.06
CA ASN A 266 -0.34 0.26 -13.56
C ASN A 266 0.47 1.50 -13.95
N ALA A 267 0.56 1.80 -15.25
CA ALA A 267 1.26 2.98 -15.76
C ALA A 267 0.64 4.30 -15.29
N ASN A 268 -0.68 4.32 -15.07
CA ASN A 268 -1.42 5.52 -14.67
C ASN A 268 -1.37 5.77 -13.15
N TYR A 269 -0.84 4.82 -12.38
CA TYR A 269 -0.78 4.95 -10.94
C TYR A 269 0.28 5.98 -10.52
N GLN A 270 -0.16 6.97 -9.74
CA GLN A 270 0.71 7.91 -9.07
C GLN A 270 0.59 7.75 -7.55
N SER A 271 1.73 7.57 -6.87
CA SER A 271 1.71 7.48 -5.41
C SER A 271 1.29 8.81 -4.79
N PRO A 272 0.47 8.81 -3.72
CA PRO A 272 0.07 10.03 -3.01
C PRO A 272 1.27 10.83 -2.50
N ALA A 273 2.37 10.15 -2.14
CA ALA A 273 3.62 10.79 -1.76
C ALA A 273 4.25 11.59 -2.91
N LYS A 274 4.28 11.03 -4.13
CA LYS A 274 4.77 11.71 -5.33
C LYS A 274 3.83 12.85 -5.71
N HIS A 275 2.52 12.66 -5.63
CA HIS A 275 1.54 13.72 -5.87
C HIS A 275 1.77 14.93 -4.94
N ARG A 276 1.90 14.70 -3.64
CA ARG A 276 2.23 15.77 -2.67
C ARG A 276 3.59 16.42 -2.92
N GLN A 277 4.59 15.64 -3.36
CA GLN A 277 5.90 16.19 -3.72
C GLN A 277 5.80 17.13 -4.92
N MET A 278 5.02 16.76 -5.95
CA MET A 278 4.80 17.62 -7.11
C MET A 278 4.08 18.91 -6.73
N LEU A 279 3.05 18.85 -5.88
CA LEU A 279 2.35 20.04 -5.38
C LEU A 279 3.31 20.98 -4.60
N ARG A 280 4.16 20.42 -3.74
CA ARG A 280 5.19 21.19 -3.01
C ARG A 280 6.22 21.81 -3.95
N LYS A 281 6.64 21.08 -4.98
CA LYS A 281 7.57 21.57 -5.98
C LYS A 281 6.96 22.70 -6.79
N ALA A 282 5.72 22.55 -7.26
CA ALA A 282 5.00 23.60 -7.96
C ALA A 282 4.84 24.88 -7.11
N ALA A 283 4.56 24.72 -5.81
CA ALA A 283 4.50 25.86 -4.88
C ALA A 283 5.88 26.55 -4.70
N SER A 284 6.97 25.78 -4.61
CA SER A 284 8.34 26.31 -4.57
C SER A 284 8.74 26.98 -5.88
N ASP A 285 8.35 26.43 -7.02
CA ASP A 285 8.65 26.96 -8.35
C ASP A 285 7.96 28.31 -8.56
N LYS A 286 6.73 28.49 -8.04
CA LYS A 286 6.04 29.79 -8.02
C LYS A 286 6.83 30.86 -7.25
N TYR A 287 7.40 30.50 -6.10
CA TYR A 287 8.26 31.42 -5.33
C TYR A 287 9.54 31.77 -6.11
N LEU A 288 10.21 30.77 -6.69
CA LEU A 288 11.40 30.99 -7.52
C LEU A 288 11.10 31.86 -8.74
N GLN A 289 9.95 31.66 -9.40
CA GLN A 289 9.50 32.48 -10.52
C GLN A 289 9.27 33.93 -10.09
N LYS A 290 8.64 34.17 -8.93
CA LYS A 290 8.44 35.52 -8.40
C LYS A 290 9.77 36.23 -8.10
N THR A 291 10.72 35.54 -7.49
CA THR A 291 12.05 36.09 -7.21
C THR A 291 12.80 36.38 -8.50
N LYS A 292 12.76 35.46 -9.48
CA LYS A 292 13.35 35.68 -10.82
C LYS A 292 12.71 36.87 -11.53
N GLN A 293 11.39 37.03 -11.46
CA GLN A 293 10.69 38.18 -12.04
C GLN A 293 11.09 39.48 -11.38
N LYS A 294 11.26 39.50 -10.04
CA LYS A 294 11.74 40.68 -9.31
C LYS A 294 13.16 41.08 -9.76
N VAL A 295 14.08 40.11 -9.80
CA VAL A 295 15.46 40.33 -10.25
C VAL A 295 15.47 40.77 -11.73
N ASN A 296 14.70 40.12 -12.60
CA ASN A 296 14.60 40.52 -14.01
C ASN A 296 14.03 41.93 -14.16
N ARG A 297 13.06 42.33 -13.33
CA ARG A 297 12.54 43.70 -13.32
C ARG A 297 13.59 44.70 -12.88
N GLU A 298 14.38 44.40 -11.86
CA GLU A 298 15.47 45.27 -11.39
C GLU A 298 16.58 45.39 -12.45
N VAL A 299 16.93 44.30 -13.12
CA VAL A 299 17.95 44.29 -14.19
C VAL A 299 17.45 44.99 -15.46
N ASN A 300 16.20 44.75 -15.85
CA ASN A 300 15.60 45.34 -17.05
C ASN A 300 14.93 46.69 -16.77
N ALA A 301 14.96 47.19 -15.53
CA ALA A 301 14.43 48.51 -15.22
C ALA A 301 15.24 49.54 -16.04
N PRO A 302 14.58 50.30 -16.92
CA PRO A 302 15.27 51.34 -17.66
C PRO A 302 15.79 52.36 -16.66
N LYS A 303 17.12 52.59 -16.65
CA LYS A 303 17.75 53.59 -15.78
C LYS A 303 17.31 55.01 -16.15
N ASP A 304 17.07 55.23 -17.44
CA ASP A 304 16.41 56.43 -17.96
C ASP A 304 14.97 56.06 -18.35
N THR A 305 14.00 56.62 -17.64
CA THR A 305 12.57 56.48 -17.97
C THR A 305 12.20 57.26 -19.24
N HIS A 306 12.85 58.41 -19.45
CA HIS A 306 12.71 59.22 -20.66
C HIS A 306 14.09 59.73 -21.06
N LYS A 307 14.43 59.64 -22.35
CA LYS A 307 15.52 60.45 -22.90
C LYS A 307 15.04 61.90 -22.83
N LEU A 308 15.56 62.70 -21.91
CA LEU A 308 15.33 64.15 -21.98
C LEU A 308 15.76 64.59 -23.38
N THR A 309 14.96 65.46 -24.00
CA THR A 309 15.33 66.06 -25.28
C THR A 309 16.73 66.67 -25.17
N PRO A 310 17.52 66.75 -26.26
CA PRO A 310 18.87 67.33 -26.23
C PRO A 310 18.94 68.73 -25.60
N TYR A 311 17.80 69.42 -25.51
CA TYR A 311 17.66 70.76 -24.95
C TYR A 311 17.17 70.81 -23.48
N GLY A 312 16.77 69.67 -22.89
CA GLY A 312 16.16 69.61 -21.54
C GLY A 312 17.12 69.91 -20.39
N ASP A 313 18.42 69.72 -20.58
CA ASP A 313 19.46 70.03 -19.59
C ASP A 313 20.10 71.41 -19.80
N ILE A 314 19.70 72.18 -20.82
CA ILE A 314 20.37 73.44 -21.19
C ILE A 314 20.35 74.48 -20.06
N PHE A 315 19.38 74.41 -19.16
CA PHE A 315 19.07 75.49 -18.21
C PHE A 315 19.37 75.19 -16.73
N LYS A 316 20.01 74.04 -16.40
CA LYS A 316 20.22 73.67 -14.99
C LYS A 316 21.57 74.09 -14.39
N ASP A 317 22.63 74.25 -15.19
CA ASP A 317 23.99 74.48 -14.68
C ASP A 317 24.66 75.70 -15.33
N SER A 318 25.58 76.36 -14.59
CA SER A 318 26.40 77.44 -15.14
C SER A 318 27.39 76.92 -16.19
N VAL A 319 27.77 77.78 -17.14
CA VAL A 319 28.61 77.39 -18.29
C VAL A 319 29.96 76.78 -17.87
N GLU A 320 30.52 77.21 -16.73
CA GLU A 320 31.83 76.77 -16.24
C GLU A 320 31.85 75.36 -15.65
N THR A 321 30.77 74.93 -14.98
CA THR A 321 30.69 73.58 -14.40
C THR A 321 30.55 72.53 -15.50
N ARG A 322 29.83 72.86 -16.58
CA ARG A 322 29.71 72.02 -17.78
C ARG A 322 31.03 71.75 -18.48
N VAL A 323 31.84 72.79 -18.70
CA VAL A 323 33.15 72.63 -19.35
C VAL A 323 34.05 71.68 -18.53
N LYS A 324 34.03 71.81 -17.20
CA LYS A 324 34.75 70.92 -16.30
C LYS A 324 34.22 69.48 -16.33
N GLU A 325 32.91 69.28 -16.44
CA GLU A 325 32.30 67.95 -16.53
C GLU A 325 32.58 67.26 -17.86
N VAL A 326 32.51 67.96 -18.99
CA VAL A 326 32.84 67.41 -20.31
C VAL A 326 34.30 66.96 -20.35
N LEU A 327 35.23 67.80 -19.88
CA LEU A 327 36.65 67.42 -19.76
C LEU A 327 36.87 66.23 -18.83
N LYS A 328 36.05 66.07 -17.78
CA LYS A 328 36.12 64.94 -16.85
C LYS A 328 35.53 63.67 -17.45
N GLN A 329 34.49 63.77 -18.26
CA GLN A 329 33.91 62.66 -19.01
C GLN A 329 34.87 62.17 -20.10
N GLU A 330 35.47 63.07 -20.89
CA GLU A 330 36.49 62.73 -21.89
C GLU A 330 37.69 62.01 -21.29
N LYS A 331 38.15 62.43 -20.10
CA LYS A 331 39.23 61.75 -19.36
C LYS A 331 38.81 60.38 -18.80
N ARG A 332 37.51 60.13 -18.58
CA ARG A 332 36.96 58.88 -18.02
C ARG A 332 36.66 57.83 -19.09
N GLN A 333 36.18 58.22 -20.27
CA GLN A 333 35.87 57.31 -21.38
C GLN A 333 36.98 56.30 -21.73
N PRO A 334 38.26 56.68 -21.86
CA PRO A 334 39.32 55.71 -22.18
C PRO A 334 39.60 54.73 -21.04
N LYS A 335 39.31 55.11 -19.78
CA LYS A 335 39.46 54.22 -18.62
C LYS A 335 38.32 53.20 -18.57
N GLU A 336 37.08 53.63 -18.80
CA GLU A 336 35.90 52.77 -18.82
C GLU A 336 35.92 51.78 -19.99
N ASN A 337 36.37 52.19 -21.18
CA ASN A 337 36.55 51.29 -22.32
C ASN A 337 37.60 50.21 -22.05
N LYS A 338 38.74 50.58 -21.45
CA LYS A 338 39.77 49.61 -21.01
C LYS A 338 39.24 48.63 -19.96
N GLU A 339 38.37 49.10 -19.06
CA GLU A 339 37.76 48.26 -18.04
C GLU A 339 36.72 47.28 -18.62
N ARG A 340 35.88 47.75 -19.55
CA ARG A 340 34.94 46.90 -20.31
C ARG A 340 35.65 45.81 -21.09
N GLU A 341 36.72 46.15 -21.82
CA GLU A 341 37.53 45.17 -22.55
C GLU A 341 38.15 44.12 -21.61
N ARG A 342 38.62 44.53 -20.42
CA ARG A 342 39.14 43.60 -19.41
C ARG A 342 38.07 42.65 -18.90
N ILE A 343 36.86 43.14 -18.63
CA ILE A 343 35.73 42.33 -18.17
C ILE A 343 35.33 41.33 -19.27
N GLU A 344 35.26 41.76 -20.52
CA GLU A 344 34.89 40.92 -21.65
C GLU A 344 35.93 39.82 -21.93
N LYS A 345 37.22 40.16 -21.87
CA LYS A 345 38.33 39.19 -21.94
C LYS A 345 38.23 38.15 -20.82
N ARG A 346 37.90 38.57 -19.60
CA ARG A 346 37.72 37.67 -18.44
C ARG A 346 36.51 36.75 -18.61
N GLN A 347 35.41 37.24 -19.18
CA GLN A 347 34.23 36.42 -19.47
C GLN A 347 34.49 35.39 -20.57
N LYS A 348 35.23 35.75 -21.64
CA LYS A 348 35.67 34.78 -22.67
C LYS A 348 36.52 33.67 -22.07
N LEU A 349 37.54 34.02 -21.27
CA LEU A 349 38.39 33.05 -20.56
C LEU A 349 37.59 32.09 -19.67
N MET A 350 36.58 32.59 -18.94
CA MET A 350 35.71 31.74 -18.12
C MET A 350 34.89 30.76 -18.97
N LYS A 351 34.30 31.24 -20.08
CA LYS A 351 33.55 30.39 -21.03
C LYS A 351 34.45 29.30 -21.64
N ASP A 352 35.67 29.65 -22.04
CA ASP A 352 36.63 28.72 -22.62
C ASP A 352 37.06 27.67 -21.59
N ARG A 353 37.26 28.07 -20.33
CA ARG A 353 37.60 27.16 -19.23
C ARG A 353 36.46 26.18 -18.93
N ASP A 354 35.21 26.64 -18.96
CA ASP A 354 34.04 25.78 -18.78
C ASP A 354 33.82 24.83 -19.96
N ALA A 355 34.07 25.29 -21.20
CA ALA A 355 34.05 24.45 -22.39
C ALA A 355 35.13 23.35 -22.32
N MET A 356 36.37 23.71 -21.93
CA MET A 356 37.46 22.76 -21.75
C MET A 356 37.19 21.77 -20.61
N ARG A 357 36.53 22.21 -19.53
CA ARG A 357 36.08 21.33 -18.43
C ARG A 357 35.01 20.34 -18.89
N LYS A 358 34.03 20.77 -19.69
CA LYS A 358 33.03 19.88 -20.31
C LYS A 358 33.69 18.87 -21.24
N LEU A 359 34.66 19.29 -22.05
CA LEU A 359 35.39 18.41 -22.95
C LEU A 359 36.23 17.38 -22.17
N LYS A 360 36.93 17.78 -21.10
CA LYS A 360 37.64 16.87 -20.18
C LYS A 360 36.71 15.86 -19.49
N LEU A 361 35.51 16.29 -19.09
CA LEU A 361 34.51 15.38 -18.51
C LEU A 361 33.97 14.39 -19.54
N ALA A 362 33.78 14.82 -20.79
CA ALA A 362 33.36 13.96 -21.89
C ALA A 362 34.45 12.94 -22.27
N THR A 363 35.72 13.37 -22.40
CA THR A 363 36.84 12.45 -22.68
C THR A 363 37.12 11.51 -21.51
N GLY A 364 36.98 11.97 -20.27
CA GLY A 364 37.06 11.13 -19.07
C GLY A 364 35.99 10.05 -19.03
N LYS A 365 34.75 10.38 -19.42
CA LYS A 365 33.64 9.41 -19.58
C LYS A 365 33.89 8.43 -20.74
N ALA A 366 34.44 8.89 -21.86
CA ALA A 366 34.79 8.02 -22.98
C ALA A 366 35.96 7.07 -22.65
N ALA A 367 36.97 7.54 -21.91
CA ALA A 367 38.10 6.72 -21.47
C ALA A 367 37.70 5.68 -20.42
N THR A 368 36.78 6.01 -19.51
CA THR A 368 36.20 5.04 -18.58
C THR A 368 35.33 4.02 -19.30
N ALA A 369 34.51 4.43 -20.29
CA ALA A 369 33.76 3.51 -21.13
C ALA A 369 34.67 2.56 -21.92
N LYS A 370 35.77 3.05 -22.51
CA LYS A 370 36.78 2.21 -23.17
C LYS A 370 37.48 1.24 -22.22
N LYS A 371 37.82 1.66 -20.99
CA LYS A 371 38.39 0.77 -19.96
C LYS A 371 37.42 -0.31 -19.48
N VAL A 372 36.12 0.01 -19.38
CA VAL A 372 35.08 -0.97 -19.04
C VAL A 372 34.89 -1.96 -20.18
N ASN A 373 34.87 -1.50 -21.44
CA ASN A 373 34.79 -2.38 -22.60
C ASN A 373 36.04 -3.26 -22.77
N ALA A 374 37.24 -2.73 -22.54
CA ALA A 374 38.49 -3.52 -22.57
C ALA A 374 38.55 -4.55 -21.43
N ARG A 375 38.06 -4.22 -20.22
CA ARG A 375 37.93 -5.19 -19.12
C ARG A 375 36.92 -6.29 -19.43
N ASN A 376 35.80 -5.95 -20.08
CA ASN A 376 34.80 -6.94 -20.49
C ASN A 376 35.33 -7.84 -21.63
N ALA A 377 36.08 -7.29 -22.59
CA ALA A 377 36.74 -8.06 -23.64
C ALA A 377 37.80 -9.03 -23.09
N MET A 378 38.61 -8.61 -22.10
CA MET A 378 39.57 -9.50 -21.44
C MET A 378 38.92 -10.59 -20.57
N ARG A 379 37.67 -10.38 -20.13
CA ARG A 379 36.93 -11.34 -19.32
C ARG A 379 36.29 -12.43 -20.18
N ASN A 380 35.94 -12.12 -21.42
CA ASN A 380 35.40 -13.09 -22.40
C ASN A 380 36.49 -13.93 -23.12
N GLY A 381 37.78 -13.59 -22.94
CA GLY A 381 38.91 -14.34 -23.54
C GLY A 381 39.59 -15.34 -22.60
N ARG A 382 38.99 -15.67 -21.44
CA ARG A 382 39.57 -16.57 -20.42
C ARG A 382 38.69 -17.78 -20.12
N ASP A 383 38.14 -18.41 -21.14
CA ASP A 383 37.55 -19.76 -21.03
C ASP A 383 38.44 -20.78 -21.75
N ALA A 384 39.51 -21.22 -21.07
CA ALA A 384 40.23 -22.48 -21.31
C ALA A 384 41.06 -22.85 -20.05
N PRO A 385 41.14 -24.15 -19.67
CA PRO A 385 41.38 -24.55 -18.28
C PRO A 385 42.87 -24.56 -17.93
N LYS A 386 43.25 -24.01 -16.76
CA LYS A 386 44.60 -24.14 -16.22
C LYS A 386 44.69 -25.29 -15.22
N LYS A 387 45.53 -26.28 -15.56
CA LYS A 387 46.08 -27.31 -14.68
C LYS A 387 46.91 -26.69 -13.54
N ALA A 388 46.94 -27.41 -12.43
CA ALA A 388 47.68 -27.11 -11.21
C ALA A 388 49.20 -27.14 -11.39
N SER A 389 49.91 -26.24 -10.70
CA SER A 389 51.29 -26.49 -10.24
C SER A 389 51.61 -25.64 -9.00
N LYS A 390 52.17 -26.32 -7.99
CA LYS A 390 52.66 -25.79 -6.72
C LYS A 390 53.86 -24.84 -6.92
N GLY A 391 54.04 -23.90 -5.99
CA GLY A 391 55.38 -23.57 -5.51
C GLY A 391 55.69 -22.10 -5.18
N VAL A 392 56.12 -21.93 -3.92
CA VAL A 392 57.13 -20.98 -3.41
C VAL A 392 56.63 -19.64 -2.84
N LYS A 393 56.64 -19.60 -1.49
CA LYS A 393 56.67 -18.43 -0.62
C LYS A 393 58.03 -17.71 -0.75
N LYS A 394 58.02 -16.39 -0.90
CA LYS A 394 58.97 -15.45 -0.27
C LYS A 394 58.21 -14.17 0.05
N GLY A 395 58.17 -13.80 1.32
CA GLY A 395 57.51 -12.59 1.81
C GLY A 395 58.35 -11.33 1.58
N ILE A 396 57.75 -10.16 1.84
CA ILE A 396 58.33 -9.03 2.57
C ILE A 396 57.30 -7.88 2.67
N GLN A 397 57.10 -7.45 3.93
CA GLN A 397 56.74 -6.13 4.46
C GLN A 397 55.38 -5.47 4.17
N GLU A 398 54.52 -5.55 5.19
CA GLU A 398 53.54 -4.52 5.53
C GLU A 398 54.26 -3.24 6.02
N TYR A 399 54.08 -2.14 5.31
CA TYR A 399 54.28 -0.79 5.85
C TYR A 399 52.92 -0.12 6.02
N GLY A 400 52.48 0.01 7.28
CA GLY A 400 51.30 0.76 7.67
C GLY A 400 51.50 2.27 7.50
N GLY A 401 50.83 2.85 6.51
CA GLY A 401 50.77 4.30 6.27
C GLY A 401 49.46 4.91 6.79
N LYS A 402 49.50 5.51 7.99
CA LYS A 402 48.43 6.32 8.59
C LYS A 402 47.98 7.45 7.66
N LYS A 403 46.68 7.56 7.37
CA LYS A 403 46.05 8.74 6.77
C LYS A 403 46.02 9.89 7.80
N LYS A 404 46.83 10.93 7.59
CA LYS A 404 46.67 12.24 8.23
C LYS A 404 45.55 13.03 7.54
N THR A 405 44.47 13.31 8.25
CA THR A 405 43.51 14.37 7.92
C THR A 405 44.07 15.69 8.43
N ASN A 406 44.41 16.60 7.51
CA ASN A 406 44.86 17.96 7.84
C ASN A 406 43.63 18.89 7.84
N LYS A 407 43.16 19.25 9.04
CA LYS A 407 42.32 20.43 9.29
C LYS A 407 43.19 21.43 10.05
N LYS A 408 43.58 22.51 9.37
CA LYS A 408 43.90 23.83 9.96
C LYS A 408 42.86 24.77 9.35
N GLY A 409 42.07 25.56 10.07
CA GLY A 409 42.31 26.21 11.36
C GLY A 409 42.82 27.61 11.08
N SER A 410 41.96 28.61 11.25
CA SER A 410 42.35 30.01 11.49
C SER A 410 41.17 30.73 12.15
N ASP A 411 41.24 30.78 13.48
CA ASP A 411 40.63 31.83 14.29
C ASP A 411 41.28 33.17 13.94
N VAL A 412 40.46 34.22 13.80
CA VAL A 412 40.54 35.48 14.56
C VAL A 412 39.11 35.92 14.81
#